data_AF-A0A5R9L413-F1
#
_entry.id   AF-A0A5R9L413-F1
#
_cell.length_a   1.000
_cell.length_b   1.000
_cell.length_c   1.000
_cell.angle_alpha   90.00
_cell.angle_beta   90.00
_cell.angle_gamma   90.00
#
_symmetry.space_group_name_H-M   'P 1'
#
loop_
_entity.id
_entity.type
_entity.pdbx_description
1 polymer ?
#
loop_
_entity_poly.entity_id
_entity_poly.type
_entity_poly.pdbx_seq_one_letter_code
_entity_poly.pdbx_strand_id
1 'polypeptide(L)' 'MKNYTTEEFVLVFRTNINRKKHVKSISRLLNNCGEIIRWNVDLTDIDNVLRIEATHPDCGPMIALVNRAGYACEELTD' A
#
# COMPACT_ATOMS: atom_id res chain seq x y z
N MET A 1 -31.46 2.47 8.88
CA MET A 1 -30.46 2.70 7.82
C MET A 1 -29.21 3.20 8.53
N LYS A 2 -28.21 2.35 8.76
CA LYS A 2 -27.00 2.75 9.49
C LYS A 2 -25.97 3.20 8.45
N ASN A 3 -25.67 4.50 8.45
CA ASN A 3 -24.54 5.05 7.71
C ASN A 3 -23.28 4.70 8.52
N TYR A 4 -22.71 3.54 8.24
CA TYR A 4 -21.39 3.20 8.75
C TYR A 4 -20.38 3.91 7.85
N THR A 5 -19.90 5.07 8.27
CA THR A 5 -18.64 5.61 7.77
C THR A 5 -17.56 4.68 8.31
N THR A 6 -17.15 3.70 7.53
CA THR A 6 -15.93 2.96 7.84
C THR A 6 -14.81 3.99 7.83
N GLU A 7 -14.07 4.14 8.93
CA GLU A 7 -12.91 5.03 8.93
C GLU A 7 -11.87 4.46 7.97
N GLU A 8 -11.61 5.17 6.88
CA GLU A 8 -10.60 4.82 5.89
C GLU A 8 -9.30 5.54 6.27
N PHE A 9 -8.22 4.77 6.43
CA PHE A 9 -6.90 5.30 6.74
C PHE A 9 -6.05 5.33 5.46
N VAL A 10 -5.40 6.46 5.20
CA VAL A 10 -4.49 6.60 4.06
C VAL A 10 -3.06 6.42 4.56
N LEU A 11 -2.42 5.35 4.12
CA LEU A 11 -1.03 5.03 4.42
C LEU A 11 -0.19 5.26 3.15
N VAL A 12 0.94 5.95 3.30
CA VAL A 12 1.81 6.33 2.19
C VAL A 12 3.21 5.80 2.45
N PHE A 13 3.77 5.10 1.47
CA PHE A 13 5.05 4.42 1.60
C PHE A 13 5.98 4.78 0.44
N ARG A 14 7.26 4.93 0.75
CA ARG A 14 8.35 4.89 -0.23
C ARG A 14 8.65 3.44 -0.54
N THR A 15 8.84 3.13 -1.82
CA THR A 15 9.17 1.75 -2.23
C THR A 15 10.25 1.71 -3.31
N ASN A 16 10.68 0.50 -3.68
CA ASN A 16 11.48 0.29 -4.88
C ASN A 16 10.65 -0.27 -6.07
N ILE A 17 9.31 -0.15 -6.01
CA ILE A 17 8.38 -0.62 -7.04
C ILE A 17 8.35 0.40 -8.19
N ASN A 18 9.34 0.31 -9.08
CA ASN A 18 9.58 1.32 -10.13
C ASN A 18 9.22 0.87 -11.56
N ARG A 19 8.56 -0.28 -11.74
CA ARG A 19 8.21 -0.81 -13.07
C ARG A 19 6.82 -1.42 -13.06
N LYS A 20 6.12 -1.33 -14.21
CA LYS A 20 4.81 -1.98 -14.43
C LYS A 20 4.82 -3.48 -14.11
N LYS A 21 5.94 -4.17 -14.36
CA LYS A 21 6.10 -5.59 -13.99
C LYS A 21 6.12 -5.82 -12.49
N HIS A 22 6.68 -4.90 -11.70
CA HIS A 22 6.69 -5.00 -10.23
C HIS A 22 5.29 -4.76 -9.68
N VAL A 23 4.60 -3.74 -10.19
CA VAL A 23 3.18 -3.47 -9.88
C VAL A 23 2.31 -4.70 -10.15
N LYS A 24 2.49 -5.36 -11.30
CA LYS A 24 1.76 -6.59 -11.64
C LYS A 24 2.13 -7.77 -10.73
N SER A 25 3.37 -7.82 -10.23
CA SER A 25 3.82 -8.88 -9.33
C SER A 25 3.20 -8.74 -7.93
N ILE A 26 3.17 -7.52 -7.40
CA ILE A 26 2.64 -7.24 -6.06
C ILE A 26 1.12 -7.15 -6.01
N SER A 27 0.45 -6.86 -7.14
CA SER A 27 -0.99 -6.63 -7.18
C SER A 27 -1.82 -7.77 -6.60
N ARG A 28 -1.45 -9.02 -6.88
CA ARG A 28 -2.15 -10.20 -6.33
C ARG A 28 -2.08 -10.23 -4.80
N LEU A 29 -0.95 -9.86 -4.22
CA LEU A 29 -0.77 -9.86 -2.79
C LEU A 29 -1.61 -8.78 -2.12
N LEU A 30 -1.57 -7.56 -2.66
CA LEU A 30 -2.33 -6.42 -2.12
C LEU A 30 -3.84 -6.61 -2.30
N ASN A 31 -4.28 -7.14 -3.44
CA ASN A 31 -5.70 -7.43 -3.70
C ASN A 31 -6.27 -8.55 -2.81
N ASN A 32 -5.41 -9.42 -2.26
CA ASN A 32 -5.83 -10.51 -1.38
C ASN A 32 -5.75 -10.14 0.11
N CYS A 33 -5.29 -8.93 0.45
CA CYS A 33 -5.23 -8.45 1.82
C CYS A 33 -6.57 -7.82 2.20
N GLY A 34 -7.31 -8.43 3.13
CA GLY A 34 -8.65 -7.96 3.53
C GLY A 34 -8.66 -6.63 4.28
N GLU A 35 -7.50 -6.19 4.78
CA GLU A 35 -7.31 -4.89 5.44
C GLU A 35 -7.12 -3.74 4.43
N ILE A 36 -6.83 -4.06 3.15
CA ILE A 36 -6.64 -3.08 2.07
C ILE A 36 -7.95 -2.87 1.32
N ILE A 37 -8.42 -1.63 1.32
CA ILE A 37 -9.59 -1.17 0.56
C ILE A 37 -9.18 -0.86 -0.88
N ARG A 38 -8.08 -0.12 -1.04
CA ARG A 38 -7.54 0.29 -2.33
C ARG A 38 -6.03 0.53 -2.22
N TRP A 39 -5.33 0.41 -3.34
CA TRP A 39 -3.93 0.79 -3.42
C TRP A 39 -3.58 1.36 -4.80
N ASN A 40 -2.51 2.16 -4.85
CA ASN A 40 -1.94 2.70 -6.08
C ASN A 40 -0.42 2.85 -5.94
N VAL A 41 0.32 2.56 -7.01
CA VAL A 41 1.75 2.87 -7.10
C VAL A 41 1.94 4.01 -8.10
N ASP A 42 2.54 5.10 -7.64
CA ASP A 42 2.99 6.18 -8.51
C ASP A 42 4.39 5.86 -9.05
N LEU A 43 4.44 5.45 -10.31
CA LEU A 43 5.69 5.16 -11.02
C LEU A 43 6.36 6.42 -11.60
N THR A 44 5.69 7.57 -11.52
CA THR A 44 6.21 8.87 -11.98
C THR A 44 6.84 9.68 -10.85
N ASP A 45 6.52 9.33 -9.61
CA ASP A 45 7.15 9.88 -8.41
C ASP A 45 8.59 9.37 -8.25
N ILE A 46 9.50 10.28 -7.90
CA ILE A 46 10.92 9.97 -7.69
C ILE A 46 11.14 8.96 -6.54
N ASP A 47 10.23 8.95 -5.57
CA ASP A 47 10.25 8.06 -4.41
C ASP A 47 9.53 6.72 -4.65
N ASN A 48 8.94 6.51 -5.84
CA ASN A 48 8.11 5.33 -6.18
C ASN A 48 7.05 5.05 -5.11
N VAL A 49 6.16 6.04 -4.91
CA VAL A 49 5.19 6.06 -3.82
C VAL A 49 4.14 4.96 -3.98
N LEU A 50 3.93 4.16 -2.92
CA LEU A 50 2.79 3.27 -2.76
C LEU A 50 1.81 3.90 -1.79
N ARG A 51 0.60 4.18 -2.25
CA ARG A 51 -0.52 4.66 -1.43
C ARG A 51 -1.50 3.52 -1.18
N ILE A 52 -1.88 3.30 0.07
CA ILE A 52 -2.84 2.28 0.52
C ILE A 52 -3.96 2.97 1.29
N GLU A 53 -5.20 2.67 0.93
CA GLU A 53 -6.39 2.96 1.73
C GLU A 53 -6.72 1.68 2.51
N ALA A 54 -6.73 1.76 3.83
CA ALA A 54 -6.83 0.61 4.74
C ALA A 54 -7.92 0.79 5.80
N THR A 55 -8.33 -0.31 6.43
CA THR A 55 -9.33 -0.31 7.51
C THR A 55 -8.75 0.03 8.88
N HIS A 56 -7.44 0.24 8.99
CA HIS A 56 -6.74 0.62 10.21
C HIS A 56 -5.50 1.49 9.91
N PRO A 57 -4.98 2.25 10.89
CA PRO A 57 -3.81 3.12 10.69
C PRO A 57 -2.46 2.40 10.78
N ASP A 58 -2.42 1.12 11.17
CA ASP A 58 -1.16 0.41 11.39
C ASP A 58 -0.36 0.15 10.09
N CYS A 59 0.80 0.81 9.98
CA CYS A 59 1.74 0.66 8.89
C CYS A 59 2.55 -0.64 8.95
N GLY A 60 2.76 -1.21 10.15
CA GLY A 60 3.65 -2.36 10.36
C GLY A 60 3.28 -3.59 9.51
N PRO A 61 2.01 -4.05 9.54
CA PRO A 61 1.54 -5.16 8.71
C PRO A 61 1.73 -4.90 7.22
N MET A 62 1.47 -3.67 6.75
CA MET A 62 1.58 -3.29 5.34
C MET A 62 3.05 -3.28 4.88
N ILE A 63 3.95 -2.72 5.70
CA ILE A 63 5.39 -2.75 5.45
C ILE A 63 5.89 -4.20 5.40
N ALA A 64 5.51 -5.04 6.36
CA ALA A 64 5.89 -6.44 6.40
C ALA A 64 5.37 -7.22 5.18
N LEU A 65 4.15 -6.93 4.72
CA LEU A 65 3.54 -7.53 3.54
C LEU A 65 4.35 -7.22 2.27
N VAL A 66 4.70 -5.94 2.06
CA VAL A 66 5.46 -5.49 0.89
C VAL A 66 6.90 -6.04 0.93
N ASN A 67 7.56 -6.02 2.09
CA ASN A 67 8.89 -6.59 2.29
C ASN A 67 8.92 -8.10 2.00
N ARG A 68 7.91 -8.86 2.43
CA ARG A 68 7.78 -10.30 2.13
C ARG A 68 7.59 -10.58 0.63
N ALA A 69 7.06 -9.63 -0.12
CA ALA A 69 6.95 -9.71 -1.57
C ALA A 69 8.29 -9.44 -2.31
N GLY A 70 9.34 -9.08 -1.56
CA GLY A 70 10.67 -8.77 -2.10
C GLY A 70 10.88 -7.30 -2.49
N TYR A 71 10.03 -6.39 -2.01
CA TYR A 71 10.14 -4.95 -2.27
C TYR A 71 10.46 -4.20 -0.99
N ALA A 72 11.38 -3.23 -1.06
CA ALA A 72 11.62 -2.33 0.06
C ALA A 72 10.38 -1.46 0.29
N CYS A 73 10.02 -1.25 1.55
CA CYS A 73 8.86 -0.45 1.95
C CYS A 73 9.18 0.29 3.25
N GLU A 74 9.03 1.60 3.21
CA GLU A 74 9.25 2.50 4.35
C GLU A 74 8.09 3.50 4.41
N GLU A 75 7.58 3.76 5.60
CA GLU A 75 6.54 4.78 5.80
C GLU A 75 7.09 6.16 5.44
N LEU A 76 6.32 6.91 4.65
CA LEU A 76 6.58 8.32 4.40
C LEU A 76 5.79 9.13 5.43
N THR A 77 6.48 9.49 6.51
CA THR A 77 6.03 10.55 7.42
C THR A 77 6.50 11.89 6.85
N ASP A 78 5.58 12.84 6.69
CA ASP A 78 5.89 14.24 6.32
C ASP A 78 7.00 14.85 7.20
#